data_AF-A0A4Z1AI60-F1
#
_entry.id   AF-A0A4Z1AI60-F1
#
_cell.length_a   1.000
_cell.length_b   1.000
_cell.length_c   1.000
_cell.angle_alpha   90.00
_cell.angle_beta   90.00
_cell.angle_gamma   90.00
#
_symmetry.space_group_name_H-M   'P 1'
#
loop_
_entity.id
_entity.type
_entity.pdbx_description
1 polymer ?
#
loop_
_entity_poly.entity_id
_entity_poly.type
_entity_poly.pdbx_seq_one_letter_code
_entity_poly.pdbx_strand_id
1 'polypeptide(L)'
;MAQIPGFYVFEGLDGSGKSTLSVRVLDLLTSKHVPAICFAEPTRYESGLYLRKFLSGEIELSPEKQIEAFLGDREVSLSRNILPSLSQKKIVLLDRYMYSTAAYQSGGFFSAKEILKKNLDRGFPEPEKIFYLEIEPEEALARLKGRDTTKDRFETISALTKIKKAYEEILPENTVRLDAKLPTEELLKLVTEKIRY
;
A
#
# COMPACT_ATOMS: atom_id res chain seq x y z
N MET A 1 -3.33 0.06 18.38
CA MET A 1 -4.63 0.79 18.28
C MET A 1 -5.72 -0.23 17.94
N ALA A 2 -7.01 0.14 17.92
CA ALA A 2 -8.05 -0.80 17.52
C ALA A 2 -8.05 -0.95 15.99
N GLN A 3 -8.07 -2.19 15.51
CA GLN A 3 -8.27 -2.51 14.09
C GLN A 3 -9.68 -2.07 13.66
N ILE A 4 -9.82 -1.47 12.47
CA ILE A 4 -11.14 -1.08 11.96
C ILE A 4 -11.75 -2.19 11.09
N PRO A 5 -12.90 -2.78 11.47
CA PRO A 5 -13.58 -3.78 10.66
C PRO A 5 -13.91 -3.28 9.25
N GLY A 6 -13.73 -4.15 8.25
CA GLY A 6 -14.00 -3.85 6.85
C GLY A 6 -12.92 -3.01 6.16
N PHE A 7 -11.82 -2.66 6.84
CA PHE A 7 -10.69 -1.95 6.25
C PHE A 7 -9.52 -2.90 5.98
N TYR A 8 -9.19 -3.11 4.70
CA TYR A 8 -8.14 -4.02 4.27
C TYR A 8 -7.12 -3.31 3.38
N VAL A 9 -5.83 -3.58 3.61
CA VAL A 9 -4.74 -2.94 2.85
C VAL A 9 -3.91 -3.98 2.10
N PHE A 10 -3.43 -3.60 0.93
CA PHE A 10 -2.53 -4.40 0.10
C PHE A 10 -1.16 -3.73 0.07
N GLU A 11 -0.13 -4.46 0.49
CA GLU A 11 1.24 -3.98 0.64
C GLU A 11 2.22 -4.89 -0.12
N GLY A 12 3.41 -4.38 -0.44
CA GLY A 12 4.37 -5.10 -1.28
C GLY A 12 5.22 -4.20 -2.19
N LEU A 13 6.25 -4.79 -2.77
CA LEU A 13 7.11 -4.12 -3.75
C LEU A 13 6.33 -3.68 -5.00
N ASP A 14 6.82 -2.64 -5.68
CA ASP A 14 6.36 -2.35 -7.05
C ASP A 14 6.58 -3.56 -7.94
N GLY A 15 5.61 -3.87 -8.82
CA GLY A 15 5.62 -5.09 -9.61
C GLY A 15 5.08 -6.35 -8.89
N SER A 16 4.76 -6.30 -7.59
CA SER A 16 4.21 -7.48 -6.89
C SER A 16 2.78 -7.86 -7.29
N GLY A 17 2.01 -6.93 -7.87
CA GLY A 17 0.63 -7.17 -8.33
C GLY A 17 -0.49 -6.67 -7.41
N LYS A 18 -0.16 -5.85 -6.39
CA LYS A 18 -1.13 -5.27 -5.43
C LYS A 18 -2.37 -4.70 -6.10
N SER A 19 -2.18 -3.76 -7.04
CA SER A 19 -3.26 -3.05 -7.72
C SER A 19 -4.16 -3.99 -8.52
N THR A 20 -3.56 -5.01 -9.15
CA THR A 20 -4.32 -6.02 -9.88
C THR A 20 -5.16 -6.85 -8.91
N LEU A 21 -4.56 -7.32 -7.81
CA LEU A 21 -5.26 -8.17 -6.85
C LEU A 21 -6.39 -7.41 -6.13
N SER A 22 -6.16 -6.17 -5.69
CA SER A 22 -7.17 -5.36 -4.99
C SER A 22 -8.40 -5.07 -5.88
N VAL A 23 -8.20 -4.78 -7.17
CA VAL A 23 -9.28 -4.61 -8.14
C VAL A 23 -10.03 -5.93 -8.37
N ARG A 24 -9.31 -7.06 -8.52
CA ARG A 24 -9.96 -8.37 -8.70
C ARG A 24 -10.81 -8.77 -7.48
N VAL A 25 -10.37 -8.42 -6.27
CA VAL A 25 -11.14 -8.61 -5.04
C VAL A 25 -12.40 -7.73 -5.06
N LEU A 26 -12.28 -6.46 -5.47
CA LEU A 26 -13.44 -5.57 -5.65
C LEU A 26 -14.46 -6.14 -6.63
N ASP A 27 -14.01 -6.62 -7.78
CA ASP A 27 -14.88 -7.21 -8.81
C ASP A 27 -15.64 -8.43 -8.27
N LEU A 28 -14.96 -9.31 -7.53
CA LEU A 28 -15.58 -10.48 -6.92
C LEU A 28 -16.63 -10.08 -5.88
N LEU A 29 -16.30 -9.15 -4.97
CA LEU A 29 -17.26 -8.66 -3.96
C LEU A 29 -18.48 -8.02 -4.62
N THR A 30 -18.25 -7.22 -5.67
CA THR A 30 -19.32 -6.58 -6.45
C THR A 30 -20.22 -7.61 -7.12
N SER A 31 -19.65 -8.67 -7.71
CA SER A 31 -20.44 -9.76 -8.32
C SER A 31 -21.33 -10.52 -7.32
N LYS A 32 -20.96 -10.47 -6.03
CA LYS A 32 -21.71 -11.04 -4.91
C LYS A 32 -22.65 -10.03 -4.24
N HIS A 33 -22.82 -8.84 -4.82
CA HIS A 33 -23.63 -7.74 -4.26
C HIS A 33 -23.16 -7.26 -2.88
N VAL A 34 -21.87 -7.45 -2.56
CA VAL A 34 -21.26 -6.98 -1.32
C VAL A 34 -20.78 -5.53 -1.53
N PRO A 35 -21.25 -4.56 -0.72
CA PRO A 35 -20.78 -3.18 -0.83
C PRO A 35 -19.28 -3.07 -0.55
N ALA A 36 -18.50 -2.74 -1.58
CA ALA A 36 -17.06 -2.58 -1.47
C ALA A 36 -16.56 -1.43 -2.35
N ILE A 37 -15.38 -0.91 -2.02
CA ILE A 37 -14.70 0.13 -2.80
C ILE A 37 -13.18 -0.05 -2.71
N CYS A 38 -12.49 0.30 -3.80
CA CYS A 38 -11.03 0.26 -3.85
C CYS A 38 -10.46 1.68 -4.02
N PHE A 39 -9.41 1.97 -3.25
CA PHE A 39 -8.62 3.21 -3.32
C PHE A 39 -7.13 2.88 -3.40
N ALA A 40 -6.31 3.90 -3.65
CA ALA A 40 -4.85 3.79 -3.62
C ALA A 40 -4.22 5.04 -3.02
N GLU A 41 -3.07 4.86 -2.36
CA GLU A 41 -2.17 5.95 -1.94
C GLU A 41 -0.86 5.92 -2.78
N PRO A 42 -0.36 7.08 -3.28
CA PRO A 42 -0.89 8.42 -3.09
C PRO A 42 -2.27 8.66 -3.72
N THR A 43 -3.13 9.44 -3.06
CA THR A 43 -4.52 9.66 -3.49
C THR A 43 -4.62 10.36 -4.85
N ARG A 44 -5.81 10.39 -5.48
CA ARG A 44 -6.06 11.16 -6.71
C ARG A 44 -6.27 12.66 -6.49
N TYR A 45 -6.23 13.12 -5.24
CA TYR A 45 -6.39 14.53 -4.90
C TYR A 45 -5.08 15.29 -5.09
N GLU A 46 -5.13 16.62 -4.88
CA GLU A 46 -3.98 17.51 -5.04
C GLU A 46 -2.75 17.05 -4.24
N SER A 47 -2.93 16.61 -2.99
CA SER A 47 -1.88 16.05 -2.14
C SER A 47 -1.16 14.87 -2.79
N GLY A 48 -1.92 13.93 -3.38
CA GLY A 48 -1.34 12.76 -4.00
C GLY A 48 -0.81 13.03 -5.42
N LEU A 49 -1.36 14.02 -6.13
CA LEU A 49 -0.79 14.52 -7.38
C LEU A 49 0.58 15.16 -7.13
N TYR A 50 0.73 15.94 -6.06
CA TYR A 50 2.00 16.51 -5.63
C TYR A 50 3.03 15.41 -5.32
N LEU A 51 2.64 14.36 -4.59
CA LEU A 51 3.51 13.20 -4.35
C LEU A 51 3.89 12.47 -5.64
N ARG A 52 3.00 12.36 -6.62
CA ARG A 52 3.33 11.76 -7.92
C ARG A 52 4.35 12.56 -8.72
N LYS A 53 4.35 13.89 -8.62
CA LYS A 53 5.44 14.72 -9.17
C LYS A 53 6.77 14.41 -8.51
N PHE A 54 6.77 14.20 -7.19
CA PHE A 54 7.96 13.73 -6.51
C PHE A 54 8.34 12.35 -7.07
N LEU A 55 7.49 11.33 -6.98
CA LEU A 55 7.79 9.96 -7.39
C LEU A 55 8.30 9.79 -8.84
N SER A 56 7.80 10.63 -9.76
CA SER A 56 8.19 10.61 -11.18
C SER A 56 9.52 11.34 -11.49
N GLY A 57 10.12 12.04 -10.54
CA GLY A 57 11.34 12.80 -10.79
C GLY A 57 11.14 14.28 -11.12
N GLU A 58 9.90 14.76 -11.25
CA GLU A 58 9.62 16.16 -11.63
C GLU A 58 10.06 17.15 -10.55
N ILE A 59 9.95 16.77 -9.28
CA ILE A 59 10.38 17.60 -8.14
C ILE A 59 11.21 16.79 -7.15
N GLU A 60 12.12 17.47 -6.44
CA GLU A 60 12.89 16.90 -5.34
C GLU A 60 12.34 17.36 -3.98
N LEU A 61 12.36 16.45 -3.02
CA LEU A 61 11.94 16.72 -1.63
C LEU A 61 13.01 16.22 -0.67
N SER A 62 13.28 16.98 0.40
CA SER A 62 14.11 16.48 1.51
C SER A 62 13.40 15.29 2.19
N PRO A 63 14.13 14.39 2.85
CA PRO A 63 13.55 13.24 3.54
C PRO A 63 12.38 13.60 4.46
N GLU A 64 12.49 14.68 5.22
CA GLU A 64 11.43 15.17 6.11
C GLU A 64 10.20 15.62 5.33
N LYS A 65 10.41 16.38 4.24
CA LYS A 65 9.32 16.85 3.37
C LYS A 65 8.60 15.71 2.67
N GLN A 66 9.31 14.64 2.30
CA GLN A 66 8.69 13.44 1.75
C GLN A 66 7.74 12.81 2.77
N ILE A 67 8.22 12.57 4.00
CA ILE A 67 7.43 11.96 5.06
C ILE A 67 6.19 12.81 5.35
N GLU A 68 6.33 14.12 5.59
CA GLU A 68 5.18 14.99 5.87
C GLU A 68 4.20 15.07 4.70
N ALA A 69 4.67 15.05 3.45
CA ALA A 69 3.79 15.02 2.29
C ALA A 69 2.95 13.72 2.22
N PHE A 70 3.55 12.56 2.52
CA PHE A 70 2.82 11.30 2.62
C PHE A 70 1.84 11.27 3.80
N LEU A 71 2.20 11.84 4.96
CA LEU A 71 1.29 11.98 6.09
C LEU A 71 0.07 12.85 5.72
N GLY A 72 0.30 14.00 5.06
CA GLY A 72 -0.77 14.90 4.62
C GLY A 72 -1.69 14.26 3.58
N ASP A 73 -1.15 13.52 2.60
CA ASP A 73 -1.98 12.79 1.65
C ASP A 73 -2.83 11.69 2.32
N ARG A 74 -2.31 11.05 3.36
CA ARG A 74 -3.04 10.06 4.16
C ARG A 74 -4.19 10.68 4.96
N GLU A 75 -4.02 11.88 5.50
CA GLU A 75 -5.12 12.63 6.14
C GLU A 75 -6.26 12.91 5.13
N VAL A 76 -5.91 13.26 3.89
CA VAL A 76 -6.89 13.42 2.81
C VAL A 76 -7.54 12.08 2.44
N SER A 77 -6.76 11.00 2.35
CA SER A 77 -7.25 9.64 2.11
C SER A 77 -8.28 9.21 3.16
N LEU A 78 -7.96 9.42 4.44
CA LEU A 78 -8.84 9.07 5.55
C LEU A 78 -10.14 9.87 5.53
N SER A 79 -10.05 11.19 5.40
CA SER A 79 -11.20 12.09 5.47
C SER A 79 -12.14 11.98 4.26
N ARG A 80 -11.59 11.75 3.06
CA ARG A 80 -12.38 11.77 1.81
C ARG A 80 -12.73 10.40 1.27
N ASN A 81 -11.93 9.37 1.57
CA ASN A 81 -12.11 8.03 1.00
C ASN A 81 -12.50 7.00 2.07
N ILE A 82 -11.61 6.78 3.04
CA ILE A 82 -11.67 5.60 3.93
C ILE A 82 -12.81 5.72 4.94
N LEU A 83 -12.80 6.74 5.80
CA LEU A 83 -13.78 6.88 6.89
C LEU A 83 -15.22 7.06 6.38
N PRO A 84 -15.50 7.87 5.34
CA PRO A 84 -16.85 7.96 4.78
C PRO A 84 -17.35 6.63 4.24
N SER A 85 -16.49 5.84 3.57
CA SER A 85 -16.88 4.54 3.00
C SER A 85 -17.20 3.51 4.09
N LEU A 86 -16.39 3.46 5.14
CA LEU A 86 -16.62 2.59 6.29
C LEU A 86 -17.91 2.98 7.04
N SER A 87 -18.21 4.28 7.17
CA SER A 87 -19.48 4.75 7.75
C SER A 87 -20.72 4.29 6.96
N GLN A 88 -20.56 4.09 5.64
CA GLN A 88 -21.57 3.51 4.76
C GLN A 88 -21.58 1.97 4.76
N LYS A 89 -20.85 1.35 5.71
CA LYS A 89 -20.70 -0.12 5.83
C LYS A 89 -20.13 -0.78 4.58
N LYS A 90 -19.34 -0.06 3.78
CA LYS A 90 -18.60 -0.63 2.66
C LYS A 90 -17.30 -1.24 3.14
N ILE A 91 -16.91 -2.36 2.53
CA ILE A 91 -15.53 -2.84 2.61
C ILE A 91 -14.62 -1.87 1.85
N VAL A 92 -13.54 -1.45 2.50
CA VAL A 92 -12.49 -0.61 1.89
C VAL A 92 -11.27 -1.46 1.60
N LEU A 93 -10.89 -1.52 0.33
CA LEU A 93 -9.68 -2.16 -0.18
C LEU A 93 -8.69 -1.06 -0.57
N LEU A 94 -7.54 -0.97 0.11
CA LEU A 94 -6.59 0.11 -0.13
C LEU A 94 -5.26 -0.43 -0.66
N ASP A 95 -4.87 -0.03 -1.86
CA ASP A 95 -3.54 -0.29 -2.42
C ASP A 95 -2.54 0.73 -1.85
N ARG A 96 -1.63 0.24 -1.01
CA ARG A 96 -0.65 1.01 -0.21
C ARG A 96 -1.25 1.84 0.92
N TYR A 97 -0.57 1.83 2.06
CA TYR A 97 -0.91 2.63 3.23
C TYR A 97 0.37 3.05 3.99
N MET A 98 0.29 3.23 5.31
CA MET A 98 1.43 3.68 6.13
C MET A 98 2.66 2.77 6.06
N TYR A 99 2.48 1.46 5.81
CA TYR A 99 3.60 0.53 5.69
C TYR A 99 4.40 0.76 4.40
N SER A 100 3.73 1.10 3.29
CA SER A 100 4.41 1.59 2.08
C SER A 100 5.24 2.83 2.36
N THR A 101 4.69 3.86 3.01
CA THR A 101 5.45 5.07 3.33
C THR A 101 6.68 4.74 4.19
N ALA A 102 6.48 3.94 5.24
CA ALA A 102 7.56 3.54 6.12
C ALA A 102 8.66 2.73 5.41
N ALA A 103 8.30 1.80 4.52
CA ALA A 103 9.28 1.00 3.80
C ALA A 103 10.05 1.83 2.74
N TYR A 104 9.33 2.59 1.91
CA TYR A 104 9.92 3.29 0.75
C TYR A 104 10.66 4.58 1.11
N GLN A 105 10.25 5.30 2.15
CA GLN A 105 10.92 6.52 2.58
C GLN A 105 12.00 6.26 3.65
N SER A 106 12.20 5.01 4.05
CA SER A 106 13.29 4.67 4.98
C SER A 106 14.66 4.69 4.31
N GLY A 107 15.69 4.98 5.10
CA GLY A 107 17.08 4.99 4.68
C GLY A 107 17.75 6.35 4.89
N GLY A 108 19.06 6.31 5.16
CA GLY A 108 19.90 7.49 5.38
C GLY A 108 19.59 8.24 6.68
N PHE A 109 18.41 8.86 6.75
CA PHE A 109 18.00 9.80 7.79
C PHE A 109 16.96 9.24 8.77
N PHE A 110 16.06 8.35 8.30
CA PHE A 110 15.02 7.75 9.13
C PHE A 110 14.93 6.24 8.89
N SER A 111 14.77 5.47 9.95
CA SER A 111 14.42 4.06 9.88
C SER A 111 12.94 3.86 9.55
N ALA A 112 12.60 2.67 9.02
CA ALA A 112 11.21 2.33 8.72
C ALA A 112 10.33 2.35 9.99
N LYS A 113 10.87 1.94 11.14
CA LYS A 113 10.20 2.00 12.45
C LYS A 113 9.89 3.44 12.87
N GLU A 114 10.81 4.39 12.67
CA GLU A 114 10.57 5.79 13.00
C GLU A 114 9.47 6.41 12.13
N ILE A 115 9.45 6.09 10.83
CA ILE A 115 8.42 6.59 9.92
C ILE A 115 7.06 5.95 10.24
N LEU A 116 7.02 4.64 10.52
CA LEU A 116 5.79 3.99 10.96
C LEU A 116 5.29 4.59 12.28
N LYS A 117 6.19 4.89 13.24
CA LYS A 117 5.83 5.55 14.49
C LYS A 117 5.18 6.91 14.24
N LYS A 118 5.69 7.72 13.31
CA LYS A 118 5.07 9.01 12.95
C LYS A 118 3.62 8.85 12.45
N ASN A 119 3.33 7.78 11.71
CA ASN A 119 1.97 7.47 11.26
C ASN A 119 1.05 7.10 12.43
N LEU A 120 1.54 6.27 13.34
CA LEU A 120 0.79 5.86 14.53
C LEU A 120 0.57 7.06 15.48
N ASP A 121 1.56 7.93 15.65
CA ASP A 121 1.44 9.14 16.48
C ASP A 121 0.41 10.15 15.91
N ARG A 122 0.14 10.11 14.59
CA ARG A 122 -0.95 10.88 13.96
C ARG A 122 -2.34 10.29 14.20
N GLY A 123 -2.44 9.12 14.83
CA GLY A 123 -3.72 8.47 15.10
C GLY A 123 -4.33 7.77 13.89
N PHE A 124 -3.54 7.48 12.86
CA PHE A 124 -4.04 6.76 11.69
C PHE A 124 -4.47 5.35 12.06
N PRO A 125 -5.67 4.93 11.64
CA PRO A 125 -6.21 3.65 12.07
C PRO A 125 -5.46 2.49 11.46
N GLU A 126 -5.34 1.42 12.24
CA GLU A 126 -4.82 0.15 11.77
C GLU A 126 -5.90 -0.60 10.99
N PRO A 127 -5.54 -1.22 9.84
CA PRO A 127 -6.48 -2.02 9.07
C PRO A 127 -6.84 -3.33 9.80
N GLU A 128 -7.99 -3.91 9.49
CA GLU A 128 -8.38 -5.24 9.96
C GLU A 128 -7.39 -6.30 9.49
N LYS A 129 -6.98 -6.25 8.21
CA LYS A 129 -5.90 -7.08 7.69
C LYS A 129 -5.02 -6.36 6.68
N ILE A 130 -3.78 -6.80 6.68
CA ILE A 130 -2.75 -6.44 5.73
C ILE A 130 -2.49 -7.68 4.87
N PHE A 131 -2.63 -7.52 3.57
CA PHE A 131 -2.24 -8.51 2.58
C PHE A 131 -0.91 -8.10 1.98
N TYR A 132 0.17 -8.76 2.38
CA TYR A 132 1.50 -8.47 1.88
C TYR A 132 1.85 -9.44 0.75
N LEU A 133 1.98 -8.91 -0.47
CA LEU A 133 2.35 -9.69 -1.65
C LEU A 133 3.88 -9.83 -1.69
N GLU A 134 4.35 -11.01 -1.31
CA GLU A 134 5.75 -11.38 -1.22
C GLU A 134 6.30 -11.73 -2.59
N ILE A 135 7.39 -11.07 -2.96
CA ILE A 135 8.10 -11.30 -4.20
C ILE A 135 9.57 -10.98 -4.00
N GLU A 136 10.43 -11.69 -4.73
CA GLU A 136 11.86 -11.36 -4.74
C GLU A 136 12.12 -10.07 -5.55
N PRO A 137 13.07 -9.20 -5.11
CA PRO A 137 13.37 -7.94 -5.78
C PRO A 137 13.65 -8.06 -7.29
N GLU A 138 14.33 -9.13 -7.70
CA GLU A 138 14.68 -9.40 -9.10
C GLU A 138 13.43 -9.63 -9.96
N GLU A 139 12.46 -10.37 -9.42
CA GLU A 139 11.21 -10.67 -10.12
C GLU A 139 10.28 -9.46 -10.17
N ALA A 140 10.20 -8.72 -9.05
CA ALA A 140 9.52 -7.43 -9.00
C ALA A 140 10.04 -6.48 -10.08
N LEU A 141 11.36 -6.34 -10.18
CA LEU A 141 12.01 -5.50 -11.19
C LEU A 141 11.76 -6.01 -12.61
N ALA A 142 11.79 -7.32 -12.84
CA ALA A 142 11.49 -7.91 -14.14
C ALA A 142 10.06 -7.57 -14.61
N ARG A 143 9.07 -7.61 -13.70
CA ARG A 143 7.68 -7.24 -13.96
C ARG A 143 7.52 -5.73 -14.24
N LEU A 144 8.34 -4.89 -13.64
CA LEU A 144 8.34 -3.44 -13.88
C LEU A 144 8.90 -3.09 -15.25
N LYS A 145 10.02 -3.71 -15.67
CA LYS A 145 10.63 -3.49 -17.00
C LYS A 145 9.72 -3.85 -18.17
N GLY A 146 8.76 -4.75 -17.97
CA GLY A 146 7.75 -5.10 -18.97
C GLY A 146 6.63 -4.07 -19.13
N ARG A 147 6.57 -3.05 -18.25
CA ARG A 147 5.63 -1.93 -18.37
C ARG A 147 6.37 -0.78 -19.02
N ASP A 148 5.81 -0.23 -20.09
CA ASP A 148 6.37 0.88 -20.86
C ASP A 148 6.17 2.22 -20.12
N THR A 149 6.54 2.23 -18.83
CA THR A 149 6.39 3.38 -17.93
C THR A 149 7.75 3.98 -17.64
N THR A 150 7.78 5.31 -17.58
CA THR A 150 8.94 6.11 -17.16
C THR A 150 9.56 5.56 -15.88
N LYS A 151 10.89 5.42 -15.84
CA LYS A 151 11.64 4.89 -14.68
C LYS A 151 11.19 5.56 -13.38
N ASP A 152 10.52 4.83 -12.50
CA ASP A 152 10.19 5.32 -11.16
C ASP A 152 11.44 5.37 -10.26
N ARG A 153 11.43 6.25 -9.25
CA ARG A 153 12.57 6.51 -8.35
C ARG A 153 13.16 5.29 -7.63
N PHE A 154 12.41 4.19 -7.52
CA PHE A 154 12.77 3.02 -6.73
C PHE A 154 13.15 1.78 -7.54
N GLU A 155 13.36 1.91 -8.86
CA GLU A 155 13.58 0.78 -9.77
C GLU A 155 15.03 0.27 -9.84
N THR A 156 15.69 0.08 -8.69
CA THR A 156 16.99 -0.64 -8.63
C THR A 156 16.88 -1.84 -7.72
N ILE A 157 17.61 -2.93 -8.04
CA ILE A 157 17.64 -4.14 -7.20
C ILE A 157 18.04 -3.76 -5.76
N SER A 158 19.10 -2.96 -5.58
CA SER A 158 19.54 -2.53 -4.26
C SER A 158 18.47 -1.76 -3.48
N ALA A 159 17.70 -0.88 -4.14
CA ALA A 159 16.59 -0.17 -3.51
C ALA A 159 15.47 -1.13 -3.11
N LEU A 160 15.03 -2.00 -4.03
CA LEU A 160 13.97 -2.97 -3.77
C LEU A 160 14.34 -3.97 -2.65
N THR A 161 15.59 -4.43 -2.59
CA THR A 161 16.09 -5.27 -1.47
C THR A 161 16.00 -4.55 -0.13
N LYS A 162 16.37 -3.26 -0.07
CA LYS A 162 16.24 -2.46 1.15
C LYS A 162 14.78 -2.28 1.56
N ILE A 163 13.90 -2.00 0.60
CA ILE A 163 12.46 -1.83 0.84
C ILE A 163 11.83 -3.15 1.34
N LYS A 164 12.19 -4.30 0.75
CA LYS A 164 11.74 -5.63 1.21
C LYS A 164 12.12 -5.86 2.66
N LYS A 165 13.38 -5.60 3.02
CA LYS A 165 13.87 -5.72 4.40
C LYS A 165 13.14 -4.79 5.35
N ALA A 166 12.86 -3.55 4.92
CA ALA A 166 12.09 -2.60 5.71
C ALA A 166 10.66 -3.10 5.97
N TYR A 167 9.99 -3.67 4.97
CA TYR A 167 8.69 -4.33 5.17
C TYR A 167 8.77 -5.49 6.18
N GLU A 168 9.75 -6.37 6.03
CA GLU A 168 9.94 -7.50 6.95
C GLU A 168 10.14 -7.07 8.40
N GLU A 169 10.76 -5.90 8.61
CA GLU A 169 10.99 -5.33 9.94
C GLU A 169 9.74 -4.72 10.57
N ILE A 170 8.85 -4.12 9.78
CA ILE A 170 7.75 -3.27 10.30
C ILE A 170 6.37 -3.92 10.21
N LEU A 171 6.20 -4.96 9.40
CA LEU A 171 4.91 -5.59 9.22
C LEU A 171 4.48 -6.34 10.49
N PRO A 172 3.25 -6.14 10.97
CA PRO A 172 2.72 -6.86 12.12
C PRO A 172 2.72 -8.38 11.92
N GLU A 173 2.83 -9.15 13.01
CA GLU A 173 2.84 -10.62 12.97
C GLU A 173 1.57 -11.22 12.34
N ASN A 174 0.42 -10.57 12.50
CA ASN A 174 -0.86 -11.02 11.93
C ASN A 174 -1.05 -10.66 10.44
N THR A 175 -0.01 -10.15 9.78
CA THR A 175 -0.01 -9.87 8.33
C THR A 175 -0.23 -11.17 7.54
N VAL A 176 -1.17 -11.14 6.59
CA VAL A 176 -1.38 -12.25 5.67
C VAL A 176 -0.34 -12.14 4.55
N ARG A 177 0.68 -13.00 4.59
CA ARG A 177 1.72 -13.09 3.57
C ARG A 177 1.22 -13.94 2.40
N LEU A 178 1.37 -13.43 1.19
CA LEU A 178 0.88 -14.02 -0.06
C LEU A 178 2.04 -14.18 -1.03
N ASP A 179 2.33 -15.40 -1.48
CA ASP A 179 3.33 -15.62 -2.53
C ASP A 179 2.84 -15.04 -3.86
N ALA A 180 3.44 -13.94 -4.29
CA ALA A 180 3.05 -13.22 -5.51
C ALA A 180 3.41 -13.96 -6.81
N LYS A 181 4.02 -15.16 -6.73
CA LYS A 181 4.21 -16.09 -7.87
C LYS A 181 2.96 -16.90 -8.17
N LEU A 182 2.07 -17.06 -7.20
CA LEU A 182 0.85 -17.82 -7.40
C LEU A 182 -0.06 -17.16 -8.46
N PRO A 183 -0.82 -17.95 -9.22
CA PRO A 183 -1.82 -17.43 -10.14
C PRO A 183 -2.78 -16.47 -9.42
N THR A 184 -3.22 -15.41 -10.12
CA THR A 184 -4.11 -14.40 -9.54
C THR A 184 -5.40 -14.98 -8.96
N GLU A 185 -5.95 -16.06 -9.54
CA GLU A 185 -7.14 -16.74 -9.01
C GLU A 185 -6.90 -17.40 -7.65
N GLU A 186 -5.72 -17.96 -7.43
CA GLU A 186 -5.36 -18.56 -6.13
C GLU A 186 -5.19 -17.48 -5.07
N LEU A 187 -4.49 -16.38 -5.41
CA LEU A 187 -4.37 -15.22 -4.55
C LEU A 187 -5.73 -14.61 -4.20
N LEU A 188 -6.62 -14.49 -5.19
CA LEU A 188 -7.98 -13.99 -5.00
C LEU A 188 -8.75 -14.85 -3.99
N LYS A 189 -8.66 -16.18 -4.10
CA LYS A 189 -9.27 -17.10 -3.14
C LYS A 189 -8.71 -16.89 -1.73
N LEU A 190 -7.38 -16.87 -1.58
CA LEU A 190 -6.72 -16.68 -0.28
C LEU A 190 -7.11 -15.36 0.40
N VAL A 191 -7.19 -14.26 -0.37
CA VAL A 191 -7.60 -12.96 0.16
C VAL A 191 -9.06 -13.00 0.60
N THR A 192 -9.95 -13.53 -0.25
CA THR A 192 -11.39 -13.45 -0.02
C THR A 192 -11.87 -14.34 1.13
N GLU A 193 -11.17 -15.44 1.42
CA GLU A 193 -11.37 -16.25 2.64
C GLU A 193 -11.03 -15.47 3.94
N LYS A 194 -10.26 -14.39 3.83
CA LYS A 194 -9.82 -13.56 4.97
C LYS A 194 -10.66 -12.29 5.13
N ILE A 195 -11.52 -11.95 4.18
CA ILE A 195 -12.44 -10.81 4.22
C ILE A 195 -13.77 -11.28 4.80
N ARG A 196 -14.31 -10.54 5.77
CA ARG A 196 -15.61 -10.81 6.39
C ARG A 196 -16.66 -9.92 5.73
N TYR A 197 -17.67 -10.52 5.10
CA TYR A 197 -18.79 -9.85 4.46
C TYR A 197 -20.09 -10.64 4.63
#